data_AF-A0A4R5W404-F1
#
_entry.id   AF-A0A4R5W404-F1
#
_cell.length_a   1.000
_cell.length_b   1.000
_cell.length_c   1.000
_cell.angle_alpha   90.00
_cell.angle_beta   90.00
_cell.angle_gamma   90.00
#
_symmetry.space_group_name_H-M   'P 1'
#
loop_
_entity.id
_entity.type
_entity.pdbx_description
1 polymer ?
#
loop_
_entity_poly.entity_id
_entity_poly.type
_entity_poly.pdbx_seq_one_letter_code
_entity_poly.pdbx_strand_id
1 'polypeptide(L)'
;MKALVKSFILSLVVIAFVVTALAYWRGARETASQFPSQATAQSTAQQIQRGAYLVKAGNCMACHTARGGAEFAGGRVMPTAFGQFYTPNITPDVATGIGKWTKDDFWRALHDGKAPEGKLLYPAFPYTEYTKVTRPDSDAMFAYLHSLPAVAQKNVPHQLDFPYSQRGLLIFWRSLFFKAEVFQTDAKQSVQWNRGAYLVQGLGHCATCHTDRNWLGGSSGEALAGAEIPGLNWYATSLISDAESGHNSLSVEQLVQRLQQGVSDHGRVYGPMTEVVKESLQYLEKADLEAMVLYLKSQQQSNPPKQSEMAEQDKPSERELQGAMYRGEKIYKDNCIECHQADGSGALPAYPALAGSRLVNLTSSTNLTRIILNGGFAPSTQHNPEPYGMPPFAQTLSSQDIADVASYIRNSWGNHGSLLIESQVDRYRGQASR
;
A
#
# COMPACT_ATOMS: atom_id res chain seq x y z
N MET A 1 -53.74 3.77 -19.08
CA MET A 1 -52.90 3.41 -17.91
C MET A 1 -52.07 2.14 -18.13
N LYS A 2 -52.67 0.95 -18.35
CA LYS A 2 -51.91 -0.31 -18.51
C LYS A 2 -50.87 -0.32 -19.65
N ALA A 3 -51.17 0.32 -20.79
CA ALA A 3 -50.23 0.42 -21.92
C ALA A 3 -49.04 1.36 -21.65
N LEU A 4 -49.27 2.47 -20.94
CA LEU A 4 -48.22 3.41 -20.52
C LEU A 4 -47.29 2.78 -19.48
N VAL A 5 -47.84 2.04 -18.51
CA VAL A 5 -47.05 1.28 -17.52
C VAL A 5 -46.24 0.18 -18.20
N LYS A 6 -46.81 -0.55 -19.18
CA LYS A 6 -46.07 -1.55 -19.96
C LYS A 6 -44.92 -0.94 -20.78
N SER A 7 -45.17 0.20 -21.45
CA SER A 7 -44.15 0.91 -22.22
C SER A 7 -43.02 1.45 -21.33
N PHE A 8 -43.36 1.97 -20.15
CA PHE A 8 -42.38 2.42 -19.16
C PHE A 8 -41.52 1.28 -18.62
N ILE A 9 -42.14 0.15 -18.24
CA ILE A 9 -41.41 -1.05 -17.79
C ILE A 9 -40.52 -1.59 -18.90
N LEU A 10 -41.01 -1.67 -20.14
CA LEU A 10 -40.22 -2.12 -21.28
C LEU A 10 -39.01 -1.19 -21.53
N SER A 11 -39.21 0.12 -21.41
CA SER A 11 -38.14 1.11 -21.55
C SER A 11 -37.06 0.93 -20.46
N LEU A 12 -37.46 0.72 -19.21
CA LEU A 12 -36.53 0.44 -18.11
C LEU A 12 -35.75 -0.86 -18.33
N VAL A 13 -36.39 -1.92 -18.81
CA VAL A 13 -35.73 -3.19 -19.13
C VAL A 13 -34.72 -3.03 -20.27
N VAL A 14 -35.07 -2.29 -21.32
CA VAL A 14 -34.16 -2.00 -22.44
C VAL A 14 -32.97 -1.18 -21.96
N ILE A 15 -33.19 -0.14 -21.15
CA ILE A 15 -32.11 0.66 -20.57
C ILE A 15 -31.20 -0.21 -19.70
N ALA A 16 -31.77 -1.04 -18.82
CA ALA A 16 -31.00 -1.95 -17.98
C ALA A 16 -30.17 -2.93 -18.81
N PHE A 17 -30.75 -3.49 -19.88
CA PHE A 17 -30.04 -4.37 -20.81
C PHE A 17 -28.88 -3.66 -21.50
N VAL A 18 -29.11 -2.46 -22.05
CA VAL A 18 -28.07 -1.67 -22.72
C VAL A 18 -26.94 -1.29 -21.76
N VAL A 19 -27.26 -0.84 -20.54
CA VAL A 19 -26.26 -0.50 -19.51
C VAL A 19 -25.45 -1.74 -19.13
N THR A 20 -26.11 -2.89 -18.94
CA THR A 20 -25.44 -4.15 -18.60
C THR A 20 -24.53 -4.62 -19.74
N ALA A 21 -24.99 -4.54 -20.99
CA ALA A 21 -24.21 -4.89 -22.16
C ALA A 21 -22.99 -3.96 -22.34
N LEU A 22 -23.14 -2.66 -22.12
CA LEU A 22 -22.04 -1.69 -22.16
C LEU A 22 -21.03 -1.91 -21.04
N ALA A 23 -21.49 -2.17 -19.82
CA ALA A 23 -20.63 -2.49 -18.68
C ALA A 23 -19.87 -3.80 -18.92
N TYR A 24 -20.55 -4.82 -19.46
CA TYR A 24 -19.93 -6.07 -19.88
C TYR A 24 -18.86 -5.83 -20.96
N TRP A 25 -19.20 -5.11 -22.02
CA TRP A 25 -18.28 -4.81 -23.12
C TRP A 25 -17.03 -4.05 -22.63
N ARG A 26 -17.21 -3.02 -21.79
CA ARG A 26 -16.09 -2.27 -21.20
C ARG A 26 -15.24 -3.14 -20.28
N GLY A 27 -15.85 -3.91 -19.39
CA GLY A 27 -15.15 -4.73 -18.41
C GLY A 27 -14.46 -5.95 -19.03
N ALA A 28 -15.04 -6.55 -20.06
CA ALA A 28 -14.52 -7.71 -20.75
C ALA A 28 -13.48 -7.37 -21.82
N ARG A 29 -13.36 -6.10 -22.24
CA ARG A 29 -12.41 -5.65 -23.26
C ARG A 29 -10.98 -6.06 -22.91
N GLU A 30 -10.24 -6.45 -23.93
CA GLU A 30 -8.79 -6.67 -23.88
C GLU A 30 -8.12 -5.61 -24.73
N THR A 31 -7.01 -5.10 -24.23
CA THR A 31 -6.17 -4.23 -25.05
C THR A 31 -5.33 -5.13 -25.94
N ALA A 32 -5.62 -5.11 -27.24
CA ALA A 32 -4.73 -5.76 -28.20
C ALA A 32 -3.32 -5.19 -28.00
N SER A 33 -2.33 -6.05 -27.76
CA SER A 33 -0.94 -5.63 -27.60
C SER A 33 -0.52 -4.88 -28.87
N GLN A 34 -0.33 -3.56 -28.76
CA GLN A 34 0.15 -2.73 -29.87
C GLN A 34 1.61 -3.06 -30.22
N PHE A 35 2.31 -3.75 -29.32
CA PHE A 35 3.66 -4.25 -29.53
C PHE A 35 3.58 -5.75 -29.84
N PRO A 36 4.03 -6.20 -31.02
CA PRO A 36 4.18 -7.62 -31.30
C PRO A 36 5.09 -8.25 -30.24
N SER A 37 4.70 -9.42 -29.72
CA SER A 37 5.65 -10.25 -28.95
C SER A 37 6.88 -10.48 -29.83
N GLN A 38 8.05 -10.01 -29.42
CA GLN A 38 9.27 -10.34 -30.13
C GLN A 38 9.47 -11.86 -30.04
N ALA A 39 9.54 -12.51 -31.21
CA ALA A 39 9.70 -13.96 -31.32
C ALA A 39 10.96 -14.44 -30.59
N THR A 40 10.80 -15.51 -29.80
CA THR A 40 11.72 -16.63 -29.47
C THR A 40 13.25 -16.47 -29.56
N ALA A 41 13.82 -15.27 -29.45
CA ALA A 41 15.21 -15.13 -29.05
C ALA A 41 15.30 -15.57 -27.58
N GLN A 42 16.28 -16.44 -27.26
CA GLN A 42 16.62 -16.72 -25.87
C GLN A 42 16.83 -15.39 -25.15
N SER A 43 16.18 -15.21 -24.00
CA SER A 43 16.31 -14.00 -23.21
C SER A 43 17.79 -13.75 -22.92
N THR A 44 18.27 -12.56 -23.26
CA THR A 44 19.67 -12.20 -23.00
C THR A 44 19.90 -12.08 -21.49
N ALA A 45 21.15 -12.27 -21.05
CA ALA A 45 21.52 -12.04 -19.65
C ALA A 45 21.13 -10.63 -19.17
N GLN A 46 21.24 -9.63 -20.05
CA GLN A 46 20.84 -8.25 -19.78
C GLN A 46 19.31 -8.13 -19.58
N GLN A 47 18.50 -8.84 -20.37
CA GLN A 47 17.04 -8.85 -20.19
C GLN A 47 16.66 -9.50 -18.85
N ILE A 48 17.29 -10.61 -18.48
CA ILE A 48 17.07 -11.29 -17.19
C ILE A 48 17.47 -10.37 -16.03
N GLN A 49 18.62 -9.70 -16.10
CA GLN A 49 19.07 -8.76 -15.08
C GLN A 49 18.09 -7.58 -14.91
N ARG A 50 17.62 -7.02 -16.03
CA ARG A 50 16.59 -5.98 -16.03
C ARG A 50 15.28 -6.49 -15.40
N GLY A 51 14.89 -7.72 -15.71
CA GLY A 51 13.73 -8.39 -15.11
C GLY A 51 13.87 -8.56 -13.60
N ALA A 52 15.04 -9.00 -13.12
CA ALA A 52 15.34 -9.15 -11.70
C ALA A 52 15.15 -7.82 -10.94
N TYR A 53 15.66 -6.74 -11.51
CA TYR A 53 15.47 -5.39 -10.98
C TYR A 53 13.99 -4.99 -10.93
N LEU A 54 13.24 -5.25 -12.01
CA LEU A 54 11.84 -4.87 -12.10
C LEU A 54 10.91 -5.70 -11.21
N VAL A 55 11.19 -6.99 -11.00
CA VAL A 55 10.46 -7.83 -10.05
C VAL A 55 10.68 -7.35 -8.61
N LYS A 56 11.88 -6.85 -8.29
CA LYS A 56 12.13 -6.17 -7.02
C LYS A 56 11.37 -4.84 -6.96
N ALA A 57 11.45 -4.00 -7.99
CA ALA A 57 10.70 -2.74 -8.05
C ALA A 57 9.17 -2.92 -7.96
N GLY A 58 8.66 -4.03 -8.51
CA GLY A 58 7.26 -4.44 -8.46
C GLY A 58 6.82 -5.07 -7.14
N ASN A 59 7.74 -5.22 -6.17
CA ASN A 59 7.50 -5.84 -4.88
C ASN A 59 6.90 -7.26 -4.97
N CYS A 60 7.21 -8.01 -6.02
CA CYS A 60 6.56 -9.30 -6.28
C CYS A 60 6.85 -10.33 -5.17
N MET A 61 8.06 -10.29 -4.59
CA MET A 61 8.50 -11.23 -3.57
C MET A 61 7.72 -11.09 -2.26
N ALA A 62 7.36 -9.87 -1.86
CA ALA A 62 6.56 -9.64 -0.65
C ALA A 62 5.20 -10.34 -0.73
N CYS A 63 4.55 -10.31 -1.89
CA CYS A 63 3.26 -10.96 -2.07
C CYS A 63 3.41 -12.46 -2.32
N HIS A 64 4.32 -12.87 -3.21
CA HIS A 64 4.41 -14.24 -3.71
C HIS A 64 5.32 -15.15 -2.88
N THR A 65 5.60 -14.82 -1.61
CA THR A 65 6.41 -15.67 -0.73
C THR A 65 5.76 -15.77 0.64
N ALA A 66 5.43 -16.98 1.07
CA ALA A 66 4.98 -17.24 2.44
C ALA A 66 6.15 -17.07 3.42
N ARG A 67 5.87 -16.70 4.68
CA ARG A 67 6.90 -16.60 5.73
C ARG A 67 7.58 -17.96 5.94
N GLY A 68 8.90 -18.01 5.75
CA GLY A 68 9.68 -19.26 5.81
C GLY A 68 9.47 -20.19 4.61
N GLY A 69 8.71 -19.77 3.59
CA GLY A 69 8.50 -20.51 2.35
C GLY A 69 9.59 -20.22 1.31
N ALA A 70 9.56 -20.97 0.20
CA ALA A 70 10.44 -20.74 -0.93
C ALA A 70 10.06 -19.45 -1.69
N GLU A 71 11.06 -18.73 -2.19
CA GLU A 71 10.88 -17.48 -2.93
C GLU A 71 9.91 -17.67 -4.10
N PHE A 72 8.96 -16.75 -4.24
CA PHE A 72 7.97 -16.71 -5.34
C PHE A 72 7.00 -17.91 -5.41
N ALA A 73 7.07 -18.86 -4.49
CA ALA A 73 6.24 -20.07 -4.48
C ALA A 73 4.79 -19.85 -3.99
N GLY A 74 4.42 -18.61 -3.68
CA GLY A 74 3.09 -18.23 -3.22
C GLY A 74 2.78 -18.73 -1.81
N GLY A 75 1.48 -18.85 -1.52
CA GLY A 75 0.97 -19.35 -0.24
C GLY A 75 0.88 -18.29 0.87
N ARG A 76 1.18 -17.02 0.59
CA ARG A 76 0.97 -15.94 1.56
C ARG A 76 -0.52 -15.66 1.69
N VAL A 77 -0.99 -15.54 2.93
CA VAL A 77 -2.36 -15.09 3.26
C VAL A 77 -2.36 -13.57 3.39
N MET A 78 -3.23 -12.91 2.64
CA MET A 78 -3.45 -11.47 2.70
C MET A 78 -4.88 -11.21 3.21
N PRO A 79 -5.04 -10.88 4.51
CA PRO A 79 -6.34 -10.51 5.05
C PRO A 79 -6.76 -9.15 4.51
N THR A 80 -8.03 -9.03 4.12
CA THR A 80 -8.64 -7.78 3.67
C THR A 80 -10.03 -7.65 4.27
N ALA A 81 -10.65 -6.48 4.11
CA ALA A 81 -12.06 -6.30 4.46
C ALA A 81 -13.04 -7.17 3.63
N PHE A 82 -12.56 -7.84 2.57
CA PHE A 82 -13.36 -8.66 1.65
C PHE A 82 -13.15 -10.17 1.84
N GLY A 83 -12.37 -10.55 2.87
CA GLY A 83 -11.95 -11.91 3.15
C GLY A 83 -10.44 -12.12 2.95
N GLN A 84 -10.02 -13.37 2.80
CA GLN A 84 -8.63 -13.78 2.73
C GLN A 84 -8.23 -14.12 1.30
N PHE A 85 -7.28 -13.34 0.76
CA PHE A 85 -6.59 -13.68 -0.48
C PHE A 85 -5.38 -14.58 -0.18
N TYR A 86 -5.08 -15.46 -1.14
CA TYR A 86 -3.95 -16.38 -1.08
C TYR A 86 -3.12 -16.17 -2.33
N THR A 87 -1.85 -15.83 -2.18
CA THR A 87 -1.02 -15.49 -3.33
C THR A 87 -0.60 -16.74 -4.09
N PRO A 88 -0.63 -16.73 -5.43
CA PRO A 88 -0.28 -17.89 -6.22
C PRO A 88 1.24 -18.06 -6.33
N ASN A 89 1.67 -19.27 -6.65
CA ASN A 89 3.03 -19.59 -7.08
C ASN A 89 3.30 -18.98 -8.46
N ILE A 90 4.38 -18.19 -8.56
CA ILE A 90 4.84 -17.57 -9.82
C ILE A 90 6.24 -18.04 -10.25
N THR A 91 6.72 -19.15 -9.68
CA THR A 91 7.92 -19.85 -10.17
C THR A 91 7.62 -20.54 -11.51
N PRO A 92 8.65 -20.98 -12.27
CA PRO A 92 8.43 -21.65 -13.56
C PRO A 92 7.95 -23.10 -13.43
N ASP A 93 7.47 -23.51 -12.25
CA ASP A 93 6.85 -24.82 -12.09
C ASP A 93 5.65 -24.99 -13.05
N VAL A 94 5.65 -26.10 -13.78
CA VAL A 94 4.70 -26.37 -14.88
C VAL A 94 3.32 -26.74 -14.36
N ALA A 95 3.23 -27.33 -13.17
CA ALA A 95 1.98 -27.84 -12.61
C ALA A 95 1.24 -26.81 -11.75
N THR A 96 1.99 -26.01 -11.00
CA THR A 96 1.47 -25.14 -9.94
C THR A 96 1.88 -23.67 -10.08
N GLY A 97 2.93 -23.39 -10.84
CA GLY A 97 3.42 -22.04 -11.13
C GLY A 97 3.00 -21.49 -12.49
N ILE A 98 3.84 -20.61 -13.05
CA ILE A 98 3.62 -19.98 -14.36
C ILE A 98 4.35 -20.71 -15.50
N GLY A 99 4.87 -21.92 -15.30
CA GLY A 99 5.71 -22.62 -16.27
C GLY A 99 5.07 -22.87 -17.65
N LYS A 100 3.73 -22.89 -17.74
CA LYS A 100 2.97 -23.02 -19.00
C LYS A 100 2.55 -21.68 -19.62
N TRP A 101 2.76 -20.57 -18.91
CA TRP A 101 2.34 -19.26 -19.38
C TRP A 101 3.26 -18.82 -20.53
N THR A 102 2.71 -18.06 -21.44
CA THR A 102 3.46 -17.33 -22.46
C THR A 102 3.78 -15.91 -21.98
N LYS A 103 4.69 -15.22 -22.68
CA LYS A 103 4.92 -13.78 -22.47
C LYS A 103 3.63 -12.96 -22.61
N ASP A 104 2.75 -13.35 -23.54
CA ASP A 104 1.46 -12.70 -23.74
C ASP A 104 0.49 -12.96 -22.59
N ASP A 105 0.50 -14.15 -21.99
CA ASP A 105 -0.31 -14.44 -20.79
C ASP A 105 0.14 -13.58 -19.61
N PHE A 106 1.46 -13.48 -19.39
CA PHE A 106 2.02 -12.66 -18.33
C PHE A 106 1.73 -11.16 -18.56
N TRP A 107 1.88 -10.69 -19.80
CA TRP A 107 1.47 -9.34 -20.19
C TRP A 107 -0.01 -9.09 -19.90
N ARG A 108 -0.92 -9.98 -20.32
CA ARG A 108 -2.37 -9.80 -20.05
C ARG A 108 -2.69 -9.84 -18.56
N ALA A 109 -1.94 -10.60 -17.76
CA ALA A 109 -2.12 -10.58 -16.32
C ALA A 109 -1.79 -9.21 -15.74
N LEU A 110 -0.60 -8.67 -16.03
CA LEU A 110 -0.19 -7.35 -15.55
C LEU A 110 -1.02 -6.21 -16.15
N HIS A 111 -1.25 -6.27 -17.46
CA HIS A 111 -1.82 -5.17 -18.23
C HIS A 111 -3.34 -5.10 -18.16
N ASP A 112 -4.00 -6.25 -18.25
CA ASP A 112 -5.45 -6.35 -18.34
C ASP A 112 -6.07 -7.02 -17.11
N GLY A 113 -5.30 -7.51 -16.13
CA GLY A 113 -5.84 -8.22 -14.97
C GLY A 113 -6.47 -9.57 -15.32
N LYS A 114 -5.92 -10.27 -16.31
CA LYS A 114 -6.44 -11.53 -16.84
C LYS A 114 -5.38 -12.62 -16.89
N ALA A 115 -5.64 -13.73 -16.20
CA ALA A 115 -4.87 -14.96 -16.32
C ALA A 115 -5.13 -15.66 -17.67
N PRO A 116 -4.37 -16.73 -18.01
CA PRO A 116 -4.68 -17.61 -19.13
C PRO A 116 -6.17 -17.99 -19.18
N GLU A 117 -6.66 -18.23 -20.40
CA GLU A 117 -8.08 -18.53 -20.68
C GLU A 117 -9.05 -17.37 -20.32
N GLY A 118 -8.53 -16.15 -20.12
CA GLY A 118 -9.34 -14.95 -19.88
C GLY A 118 -9.89 -14.84 -18.46
N LYS A 119 -9.41 -15.67 -17.52
CA LYS A 119 -9.85 -15.66 -16.13
C LYS A 119 -9.51 -14.33 -15.46
N LEU A 120 -10.53 -13.61 -15.00
CA LEU A 120 -10.36 -12.34 -14.30
C LEU A 120 -9.63 -12.52 -12.97
N LEU A 121 -8.61 -11.70 -12.76
CA LEU A 121 -7.87 -11.57 -11.52
C LEU A 121 -8.58 -10.57 -10.60
N TYR A 122 -8.54 -10.84 -9.30
CA TYR A 122 -9.01 -9.87 -8.31
C TYR A 122 -8.02 -8.70 -8.22
N PRO A 123 -8.50 -7.46 -8.02
CA PRO A 123 -7.66 -6.26 -7.97
C PRO A 123 -6.76 -6.17 -6.71
N ALA A 124 -6.81 -7.17 -5.83
CA ALA A 124 -5.75 -7.41 -4.84
C ALA A 124 -4.39 -7.70 -5.50
N PHE A 125 -4.40 -8.24 -6.72
CA PHE A 125 -3.27 -8.14 -7.64
C PHE A 125 -3.34 -6.75 -8.31
N PRO A 126 -2.36 -5.85 -8.11
CA PRO A 126 -2.48 -4.43 -8.47
C PRO A 126 -2.30 -4.18 -9.97
N TYR A 127 -3.09 -4.89 -10.80
CA TYR A 127 -3.11 -4.72 -12.25
C TYR A 127 -3.67 -3.35 -12.66
N THR A 128 -4.42 -2.67 -11.78
CA THR A 128 -4.88 -1.29 -11.99
C THR A 128 -3.72 -0.30 -12.09
N GLU A 129 -2.59 -0.61 -11.46
CA GLU A 129 -1.35 0.15 -11.50
C GLU A 129 -0.37 -0.49 -12.50
N TYR A 130 -0.17 -1.81 -12.45
CA TYR A 130 0.72 -2.52 -13.38
C TYR A 130 0.33 -2.40 -14.85
N THR A 131 -0.90 -1.98 -15.17
CA THR A 131 -1.28 -1.63 -16.54
C THR A 131 -0.33 -0.62 -17.19
N LYS A 132 0.30 0.24 -16.40
CA LYS A 132 1.30 1.22 -16.82
C LYS A 132 2.62 0.60 -17.28
N VAL A 133 2.92 -0.64 -16.88
CA VAL A 133 4.16 -1.33 -17.23
C VAL A 133 4.28 -1.48 -18.74
N THR A 134 5.47 -1.23 -19.27
CA THR A 134 5.72 -1.34 -20.71
C THR A 134 5.85 -2.81 -21.10
N ARG A 135 5.51 -3.13 -22.35
CA ARG A 135 5.63 -4.50 -22.86
C ARG A 135 7.07 -5.07 -22.72
N PRO A 136 8.15 -4.32 -23.07
CA PRO A 136 9.51 -4.81 -22.86
C PRO A 136 9.85 -5.10 -21.40
N ASP A 137 9.38 -4.27 -20.46
CA ASP A 137 9.63 -4.48 -19.03
C ASP A 137 8.86 -5.71 -18.50
N SER A 138 7.62 -5.92 -18.94
CA SER A 138 6.85 -7.14 -18.65
C SER A 138 7.56 -8.40 -19.18
N ASP A 139 8.04 -8.38 -20.41
CA ASP A 139 8.76 -9.51 -21.01
C ASP A 139 10.08 -9.79 -20.26
N ALA A 140 10.77 -8.75 -19.78
CA ALA A 140 11.97 -8.89 -18.96
C ALA A 140 11.66 -9.52 -17.59
N MET A 141 10.62 -9.05 -16.90
CA MET A 141 10.15 -9.64 -15.65
C MET A 141 9.80 -11.13 -15.82
N PHE A 142 9.06 -11.46 -16.89
CA PHE A 142 8.72 -12.85 -17.21
C PHE A 142 9.97 -13.71 -17.46
N ALA A 143 10.94 -13.20 -18.23
CA ALA A 143 12.20 -13.90 -18.48
C ALA A 143 12.98 -14.17 -17.18
N TYR A 144 13.02 -13.21 -16.25
CA TYR A 144 13.64 -13.42 -14.94
C TYR A 144 12.92 -14.49 -14.13
N LEU A 145 11.59 -14.40 -13.99
CA LEU A 145 10.81 -15.40 -13.24
C LEU A 145 10.99 -16.80 -13.84
N HIS A 146 11.05 -16.93 -15.16
CA HIS A 146 11.32 -18.20 -15.83
C HIS A 146 12.74 -18.73 -15.69
N SER A 147 13.69 -17.89 -15.28
CA SER A 147 15.07 -18.30 -14.99
C SER A 147 15.27 -18.85 -13.58
N LEU A 148 14.28 -18.68 -12.69
CA LEU A 148 14.34 -19.13 -11.30
C LEU A 148 14.17 -20.65 -11.17
N PRO A 149 14.59 -21.24 -10.04
CA PRO A 149 14.23 -22.62 -9.71
C PRO A 149 12.72 -22.82 -9.66
N ALA A 150 12.24 -23.89 -10.29
CA ALA A 150 10.85 -24.30 -10.18
C ALA A 150 10.56 -24.85 -8.78
N VAL A 151 9.48 -24.39 -8.15
CA VAL A 151 9.01 -24.90 -6.85
C VAL A 151 7.61 -25.46 -7.04
N ALA A 152 7.43 -26.74 -6.75
CA ALA A 152 6.11 -27.37 -6.78
C ALA A 152 5.33 -27.01 -5.50
N GLN A 153 4.49 -25.98 -5.59
CA GLN A 153 3.65 -25.53 -4.49
C GLN A 153 2.23 -25.22 -4.97
N LYS A 154 1.28 -26.04 -4.53
CA LYS A 154 -0.12 -25.96 -4.96
C LYS A 154 -0.80 -24.69 -4.47
N ASN A 155 -1.45 -23.97 -5.38
CA ASN A 155 -2.24 -22.79 -5.07
C ASN A 155 -3.51 -23.13 -4.27
N VAL A 156 -3.84 -22.29 -3.29
CA VAL A 156 -5.05 -22.37 -2.49
C VAL A 156 -6.09 -21.37 -3.01
N PRO A 157 -7.37 -21.75 -3.18
CA PRO A 157 -8.42 -20.81 -3.54
C PRO A 157 -8.61 -19.70 -2.49
N HIS A 158 -9.00 -18.51 -2.92
CA HIS A 158 -9.34 -17.43 -1.99
C HIS A 158 -10.56 -17.78 -1.13
N GLN A 159 -10.58 -17.29 0.10
CA GLN A 159 -11.70 -17.40 1.03
C GLN A 159 -12.32 -16.01 1.17
N LEU A 160 -13.17 -15.65 0.20
CA LEU A 160 -13.81 -14.34 0.14
C LEU A 160 -15.26 -14.45 0.62
N ASP A 161 -15.74 -13.40 1.28
CA ASP A 161 -17.12 -13.32 1.73
C ASP A 161 -18.05 -12.98 0.56
N PHE A 162 -19.32 -13.37 0.66
CA PHE A 162 -20.33 -12.90 -0.29
C PHE A 162 -20.54 -11.38 -0.11
N PRO A 163 -20.64 -10.57 -1.18
CA PRO A 163 -20.70 -10.95 -2.60
C PRO A 163 -19.35 -11.07 -3.33
N TYR A 164 -18.22 -10.76 -2.68
CA TYR A 164 -16.89 -10.68 -3.28
C TYR A 164 -16.35 -12.03 -3.82
N SER A 165 -16.86 -13.15 -3.30
CA SER A 165 -16.58 -14.49 -3.84
C SER A 165 -17.08 -14.73 -5.27
N GLN A 166 -18.00 -13.89 -5.77
CA GLN A 166 -18.59 -14.02 -7.10
C GLN A 166 -17.69 -13.39 -8.17
N ARG A 167 -16.72 -14.16 -8.68
CA ARG A 167 -15.72 -13.69 -9.66
C ARG A 167 -16.32 -13.02 -10.91
N GLY A 168 -17.52 -13.42 -11.35
CA GLY A 168 -18.19 -12.79 -12.50
C GLY A 168 -18.52 -11.30 -12.30
N LEU A 169 -18.69 -10.85 -11.05
CA LEU A 169 -18.93 -9.44 -10.73
C LEU A 169 -17.73 -8.55 -11.05
N LEU A 170 -16.53 -9.11 -11.22
CA LEU A 170 -15.33 -8.36 -11.59
C LEU A 170 -15.46 -7.67 -12.95
N ILE A 171 -16.29 -8.19 -13.87
CA ILE A 171 -16.54 -7.50 -15.15
C ILE A 171 -17.14 -6.11 -14.90
N PHE A 172 -18.14 -6.02 -14.03
CA PHE A 172 -18.78 -4.76 -13.68
C PHE A 172 -17.83 -3.87 -12.88
N TRP A 173 -17.10 -4.44 -11.92
CA TRP A 173 -16.10 -3.71 -11.15
C TRP A 173 -15.06 -3.04 -12.07
N ARG A 174 -14.55 -3.78 -13.04
CA ARG A 174 -13.58 -3.27 -14.03
C ARG A 174 -14.14 -2.13 -14.85
N SER A 175 -15.41 -2.21 -15.24
CA SER A 175 -16.06 -1.14 -16.01
C SER A 175 -16.13 0.20 -15.26
N LEU A 176 -16.08 0.17 -13.92
CA LEU A 176 -16.15 1.34 -13.05
C LEU A 176 -14.77 1.85 -12.63
N PHE A 177 -13.84 0.93 -12.31
CA PHE A 177 -12.59 1.26 -11.60
C PHE A 177 -11.32 0.93 -12.38
N PHE A 178 -11.42 0.36 -13.58
CA PHE A 178 -10.24 -0.03 -14.35
C PHE A 178 -10.21 0.62 -15.74
N LYS A 179 -9.04 1.16 -16.08
CA LYS A 179 -8.70 1.67 -17.40
C LYS A 179 -7.35 1.09 -17.79
N ALA A 180 -7.34 0.24 -18.82
CA ALA A 180 -6.09 -0.30 -19.35
C ALA A 180 -5.31 0.80 -20.07
N GLU A 181 -4.06 1.04 -19.65
CA GLU A 181 -3.19 2.05 -20.27
C GLU A 181 -1.72 1.83 -19.95
N VAL A 182 -0.88 1.73 -20.98
CA VAL A 182 0.58 1.76 -20.83
C VAL A 182 1.01 3.18 -20.51
N PHE A 183 2.01 3.34 -19.64
CA PHE A 183 2.56 4.65 -19.31
C PHE A 183 3.01 5.41 -20.56
N GLN A 184 2.64 6.68 -20.63
CA GLN A 184 3.04 7.61 -21.69
C GLN A 184 3.83 8.73 -21.05
N THR A 185 4.98 9.08 -21.64
CA THR A 185 5.81 10.18 -21.16
C THR A 185 5.12 11.51 -21.41
N ASP A 186 5.14 12.39 -20.41
CA ASP A 186 4.75 13.79 -20.59
C ASP A 186 5.93 14.57 -21.18
N ALA A 187 5.73 15.11 -22.38
CA ALA A 187 6.73 15.89 -23.11
C ALA A 187 7.08 17.23 -22.43
N LYS A 188 6.26 17.70 -21.49
CA LYS A 188 6.54 18.92 -20.69
C LYS A 188 7.42 18.63 -19.48
N GLN A 189 7.63 17.36 -19.15
CA GLN A 189 8.35 16.92 -17.96
C GLN A 189 9.72 16.38 -18.31
N SER A 190 10.64 16.42 -17.34
CA SER A 190 11.98 15.86 -17.53
C SER A 190 11.95 14.34 -17.66
N VAL A 191 13.02 13.76 -18.20
CA VAL A 191 13.22 12.30 -18.26
C VAL A 191 13.16 11.69 -16.85
N GLN A 192 13.79 12.34 -15.88
CA GLN A 192 13.80 11.91 -14.49
C GLN A 192 12.39 11.94 -13.88
N TRP A 193 11.61 12.99 -14.13
CA TRP A 193 10.23 13.07 -13.65
C TRP A 193 9.37 11.95 -14.23
N ASN A 194 9.47 11.71 -15.56
CA ASN A 194 8.74 10.65 -16.23
C ASN A 194 9.13 9.27 -15.69
N ARG A 195 10.41 9.06 -15.36
CA ARG A 195 10.87 7.84 -14.70
C ARG A 195 10.24 7.65 -13.32
N GLY A 196 10.19 8.71 -12.51
CA GLY A 196 9.54 8.68 -11.20
C GLY A 196 8.05 8.39 -11.29
N ALA A 197 7.35 9.06 -12.21
CA ALA A 197 5.93 8.85 -12.49
C ALA A 197 5.65 7.40 -12.91
N TYR A 198 6.47 6.84 -13.81
CA TYR A 198 6.36 5.45 -14.25
C TYR A 198 6.50 4.45 -13.09
N LEU A 199 7.49 4.66 -12.21
CA LEU A 199 7.72 3.77 -11.07
C LEU A 199 6.64 3.91 -10.00
N VAL A 200 6.23 5.13 -9.64
CA VAL A 200 5.21 5.36 -8.60
C VAL A 200 3.81 4.89 -9.03
N GLN A 201 3.42 5.19 -10.28
CA GLN A 201 2.09 4.84 -10.80
C GLN A 201 1.99 3.39 -11.30
N GLY A 202 3.14 2.79 -11.66
CA GLY A 202 3.24 1.43 -12.18
C GLY A 202 3.73 0.44 -11.13
N LEU A 203 4.98 0.02 -11.23
CA LEU A 203 5.53 -1.09 -10.44
C LEU A 203 5.53 -0.85 -8.93
N GLY A 204 5.79 0.38 -8.48
CA GLY A 204 5.73 0.74 -7.06
C GLY A 204 4.30 0.79 -6.52
N HIS A 205 3.28 0.82 -7.39
CA HIS A 205 1.86 0.75 -7.09
C HIS A 205 1.45 1.55 -5.83
N CYS A 206 2.02 2.75 -5.67
CA CYS A 206 1.96 3.46 -4.39
C CYS A 206 0.52 3.86 -4.03
N ALA A 207 -0.28 4.14 -5.07
CA ALA A 207 -1.70 4.43 -4.95
C ALA A 207 -2.50 3.28 -4.34
N THR A 208 -2.03 2.03 -4.41
CA THR A 208 -2.77 0.88 -3.89
C THR A 208 -3.01 0.97 -2.37
N CYS A 209 -2.08 1.58 -1.63
CA CYS A 209 -2.20 1.82 -0.18
C CYS A 209 -2.43 3.31 0.14
N HIS A 210 -1.83 4.24 -0.60
CA HIS A 210 -1.89 5.67 -0.31
C HIS A 210 -3.09 6.39 -0.94
N THR A 211 -4.04 5.67 -1.51
CA THR A 211 -5.32 6.22 -2.03
C THR A 211 -6.47 5.50 -1.35
N ASP A 212 -7.50 6.25 -1.00
CA ASP A 212 -8.68 5.71 -0.34
C ASP A 212 -9.40 4.66 -1.21
N ARG A 213 -10.07 3.71 -0.56
CA ARG A 213 -10.84 2.68 -1.23
C ARG A 213 -12.24 2.61 -0.67
N ASN A 214 -13.21 2.62 -1.58
CA ASN A 214 -14.61 2.46 -1.21
C ASN A 214 -14.95 0.99 -0.85
N TRP A 215 -16.19 0.77 -0.42
CA TRP A 215 -16.70 -0.55 -0.01
C TRP A 215 -16.74 -1.61 -1.15
N LEU A 216 -16.55 -1.22 -2.41
CA LEU A 216 -16.37 -2.12 -3.55
C LEU A 216 -14.89 -2.46 -3.79
N GLY A 217 -13.97 -1.91 -3.00
CA GLY A 217 -12.51 -2.08 -3.15
C GLY A 217 -11.90 -1.27 -4.29
N GLY A 218 -12.68 -0.42 -4.97
CA GLY A 218 -12.20 0.50 -5.99
C GLY A 218 -11.61 1.77 -5.36
N SER A 219 -10.62 2.37 -6.02
CA SER A 219 -10.05 3.64 -5.58
C SER A 219 -11.13 4.73 -5.52
N SER A 220 -11.12 5.52 -4.45
CA SER A 220 -12.00 6.67 -4.23
C SER A 220 -11.18 7.90 -3.87
N GLY A 221 -11.76 9.08 -4.13
CA GLY A 221 -11.11 10.34 -3.81
C GLY A 221 -9.88 10.63 -4.67
N GLU A 222 -8.98 11.41 -4.12
CA GLU A 222 -7.78 11.87 -4.81
C GLU A 222 -6.62 10.88 -4.64
N ALA A 223 -5.92 10.62 -5.75
CA ALA A 223 -4.80 9.68 -5.75
C ALA A 223 -3.69 10.17 -4.82
N LEU A 224 -3.12 9.24 -4.03
CA LEU A 224 -2.02 9.50 -3.10
C LEU A 224 -2.37 10.44 -1.93
N ALA A 225 -3.66 10.73 -1.70
CA ALA A 225 -4.12 11.62 -0.64
C ALA A 225 -4.05 11.03 0.78
N GLY A 226 -3.68 9.75 0.93
CA GLY A 226 -3.65 9.04 2.20
C GLY A 226 -4.94 8.27 2.45
N ALA A 227 -4.85 7.17 3.19
CA ALA A 227 -5.97 6.27 3.44
C ALA A 227 -5.74 5.35 4.62
N GLU A 228 -6.81 4.96 5.31
CA GLU A 228 -6.81 3.75 6.13
C GLU A 228 -6.75 2.53 5.22
N ILE A 229 -5.89 1.55 5.52
CA ILE A 229 -5.73 0.31 4.74
C ILE A 229 -6.65 -0.76 5.33
N PRO A 230 -7.82 -1.05 4.73
CA PRO A 230 -8.80 -1.94 5.34
C PRO A 230 -8.27 -3.38 5.44
N GLY A 231 -8.42 -3.98 6.61
CA GLY A 231 -7.95 -5.34 6.90
C GLY A 231 -6.52 -5.43 7.44
N LEU A 232 -5.66 -4.46 7.13
CA LEU A 232 -4.36 -4.29 7.82
C LEU A 232 -4.47 -3.33 9.01
N ASN A 233 -5.49 -2.46 9.00
CA ASN A 233 -5.77 -1.48 10.04
C ASN A 233 -4.58 -0.55 10.29
N TRP A 234 -3.85 -0.19 9.25
CA TRP A 234 -2.79 0.82 9.28
C TRP A 234 -3.21 2.00 8.44
N TYR A 235 -2.78 3.20 8.81
CA TYR A 235 -2.98 4.40 8.02
C TYR A 235 -1.77 4.63 7.09
N ALA A 236 -2.01 4.63 5.78
CA ALA A 236 -1.06 5.10 4.79
C ALA A 236 -1.15 6.62 4.71
N THR A 237 -0.08 7.31 5.08
CA THR A 237 -0.04 8.78 5.08
C THR A 237 -0.22 9.34 3.67
N SER A 238 -0.78 10.53 3.58
CA SER A 238 -0.81 11.29 2.34
C SER A 238 0.60 11.50 1.79
N LEU A 239 0.79 11.23 0.50
CA LEU A 239 2.04 11.54 -0.21
C LEU A 239 1.96 12.87 -0.95
N ILE A 240 0.81 13.56 -0.94
CA ILE A 240 0.57 14.85 -1.61
C ILE A 240 0.31 16.01 -0.62
N SER A 241 0.21 15.70 0.67
CA SER A 241 0.16 16.67 1.76
C SER A 241 1.53 16.77 2.43
N ASP A 242 2.11 17.98 2.46
CA ASP A 242 3.41 18.20 3.12
C ASP A 242 3.35 17.98 4.63
N ALA A 243 2.19 18.24 5.25
CA ALA A 243 1.97 18.04 6.68
C ALA A 243 2.20 16.57 7.10
N GLU A 244 1.85 15.62 6.22
CA GLU A 244 2.05 14.20 6.48
C GLU A 244 3.35 13.65 5.87
N SER A 245 3.65 14.01 4.62
CA SER A 245 4.78 13.47 3.87
C SER A 245 6.13 14.11 4.21
N GLY A 246 6.13 15.39 4.60
CA GLY A 246 7.33 16.21 4.75
C GLY A 246 8.08 16.46 3.45
N HIS A 247 7.44 16.29 2.30
CA HIS A 247 8.09 16.40 0.99
C HIS A 247 8.67 17.77 0.69
N ASN A 248 8.10 18.88 1.16
CA ASN A 248 8.66 20.24 0.97
C ASN A 248 9.71 20.60 2.02
N SER A 249 9.53 20.09 3.25
CA SER A 249 10.43 20.39 4.38
C SER A 249 11.71 19.56 4.40
N LEU A 250 11.77 18.43 3.68
CA LEU A 250 12.92 17.52 3.65
C LEU A 250 13.68 17.60 2.32
N SER A 251 15.00 17.39 2.40
CA SER A 251 15.84 17.28 1.20
C SER A 251 15.50 16.01 0.41
N VAL A 252 15.87 15.99 -0.88
CA VAL A 252 15.68 14.80 -1.72
C VAL A 252 16.43 13.60 -1.13
N GLU A 253 17.65 13.82 -0.64
CA GLU A 253 18.50 12.79 -0.02
C GLU A 253 17.85 12.19 1.21
N GLN A 254 17.24 13.01 2.08
CA GLN A 254 16.56 12.53 3.29
C GLN A 254 15.32 11.68 2.95
N LEU A 255 14.60 12.03 1.88
CA LEU A 255 13.45 11.26 1.40
C LEU A 255 13.90 9.96 0.73
N VAL A 256 14.98 9.99 -0.05
CA VAL A 256 15.59 8.79 -0.65
C VAL A 256 16.08 7.84 0.44
N GLN A 257 16.77 8.33 1.48
CA GLN A 257 17.18 7.53 2.62
C GLN A 257 15.99 6.87 3.31
N ARG A 258 14.90 7.61 3.53
CA ARG A 258 13.67 7.04 4.12
C ARG A 258 13.07 5.94 3.25
N LEU A 259 13.00 6.12 1.94
CA LEU A 259 12.45 5.10 1.02
C LEU A 259 13.37 3.88 0.91
N GLN A 260 14.69 4.06 0.92
CA GLN A 260 15.66 2.98 0.71
C GLN A 260 15.96 2.19 2.00
N GLN A 261 16.08 2.89 3.12
CA GLN A 261 16.57 2.33 4.39
C GLN A 261 15.41 2.11 5.38
N GLY A 262 14.29 2.82 5.19
CA GLY A 262 13.15 2.82 6.09
C GLY A 262 13.37 3.63 7.37
N VAL A 263 14.54 4.26 7.52
CA VAL A 263 14.90 5.09 8.67
C VAL A 263 15.58 6.37 8.21
N SER A 264 15.29 7.47 8.90
CA SER A 264 16.05 8.73 8.82
C SER A 264 15.91 9.50 10.13
N ASP A 265 16.71 10.53 10.32
CA ASP A 265 16.65 11.44 11.48
C ASP A 265 15.28 12.14 11.63
N HIS A 266 14.50 12.17 10.55
CA HIS A 266 13.21 12.85 10.49
C HIS A 266 12.01 11.90 10.33
N GLY A 267 12.20 10.59 10.53
CA GLY A 267 11.09 9.64 10.54
C GLY A 267 11.48 8.23 10.16
N ARG A 268 10.62 7.28 10.49
CA ARG A 268 10.80 5.86 10.19
C ARG A 268 9.54 5.27 9.61
N VAL A 269 9.75 4.20 8.86
CA VAL A 269 8.71 3.38 8.28
C VAL A 269 8.31 2.29 9.29
N TYR A 270 7.00 2.10 9.43
CA TYR A 270 6.41 1.06 10.28
C TYR A 270 5.31 0.32 9.53
N GLY A 271 4.87 -0.82 10.08
CA GLY A 271 3.74 -1.57 9.57
C GLY A 271 4.00 -2.15 8.17
N PRO A 272 3.00 -2.19 7.28
CA PRO A 272 3.11 -2.83 5.96
C PRO A 272 4.22 -2.23 5.08
N MET A 273 4.50 -0.93 5.24
CA MET A 273 5.54 -0.26 4.46
C MET A 273 6.96 -0.75 4.83
N THR A 274 7.15 -1.33 6.02
CA THR A 274 8.40 -2.01 6.40
C THR A 274 8.72 -3.14 5.42
N GLU A 275 7.72 -3.92 5.02
CA GLU A 275 7.92 -5.01 4.04
C GLU A 275 8.20 -4.46 2.64
N VAL A 276 7.55 -3.36 2.25
CA VAL A 276 7.80 -2.70 0.95
C VAL A 276 9.26 -2.23 0.87
N VAL A 277 9.77 -1.61 1.93
CA VAL A 277 11.19 -1.21 1.97
C VAL A 277 12.10 -2.44 1.92
N LYS A 278 11.81 -3.45 2.75
CA LYS A 278 12.64 -4.65 2.89
C LYS A 278 12.69 -5.50 1.63
N GLU A 279 11.56 -5.74 0.97
CA GLU A 279 11.50 -6.66 -0.16
C GLU A 279 11.62 -5.96 -1.53
N SER A 280 11.52 -4.62 -1.56
CA SER A 280 11.51 -3.83 -2.80
C SER A 280 12.45 -2.62 -2.78
N LEU A 281 12.08 -1.53 -2.10
CA LEU A 281 12.68 -0.21 -2.34
C LEU A 281 14.17 -0.14 -2.01
N GLN A 282 14.65 -0.93 -1.04
CA GLN A 282 16.07 -0.96 -0.69
C GLN A 282 16.98 -1.40 -1.85
N TYR A 283 16.43 -2.14 -2.82
CA TYR A 283 17.16 -2.66 -3.97
C TYR A 283 17.10 -1.77 -5.21
N LEU A 284 16.34 -0.67 -5.15
CA LEU A 284 16.27 0.27 -6.27
C LEU A 284 17.55 1.07 -6.38
N GLU A 285 17.89 1.42 -7.62
CA GLU A 285 18.99 2.33 -7.89
C GLU A 285 18.67 3.70 -7.29
N LYS A 286 19.70 4.37 -6.76
CA LYS A 286 19.53 5.69 -6.15
C LYS A 286 18.86 6.69 -7.10
N ALA A 287 19.22 6.66 -8.39
CA ALA A 287 18.63 7.54 -9.41
C ALA A 287 17.12 7.31 -9.59
N ASP A 288 16.65 6.07 -9.48
CA ASP A 288 15.24 5.74 -9.56
C ASP A 288 14.48 6.20 -8.31
N LEU A 289 15.09 6.07 -7.12
CA LEU A 289 14.53 6.62 -5.88
C LEU A 289 14.47 8.15 -5.91
N GLU A 290 15.51 8.81 -6.39
CA GLU A 290 15.54 10.27 -6.60
C GLU A 290 14.45 10.70 -7.60
N ALA A 291 14.25 9.93 -8.67
CA ALA A 291 13.17 10.17 -9.64
C ALA A 291 11.78 10.03 -9.00
N MET A 292 11.55 8.98 -8.20
CA MET A 292 10.30 8.78 -7.47
C MET A 292 10.03 9.95 -6.51
N VAL A 293 11.04 10.38 -5.74
CA VAL A 293 10.95 11.54 -4.84
C VAL A 293 10.64 12.82 -5.61
N LEU A 294 11.32 13.07 -6.73
CA LEU A 294 11.07 14.23 -7.59
C LEU A 294 9.61 14.26 -8.07
N TYR A 295 9.10 13.13 -8.55
CA TYR A 295 7.71 13.01 -8.98
C TYR A 295 6.74 13.28 -7.82
N LEU A 296 6.92 12.65 -6.66
CA LEU A 296 6.06 12.82 -5.48
C LEU A 296 6.07 14.25 -4.93
N LYS A 297 7.24 14.92 -4.92
CA LYS A 297 7.35 16.35 -4.57
C LYS A 297 6.57 17.22 -5.55
N SER A 298 6.52 16.85 -6.84
CA SER A 298 5.73 17.59 -7.82
C SER A 298 4.22 17.35 -7.71
N GLN A 299 3.78 16.30 -7.00
CA GLN A 299 2.36 16.04 -6.76
C GLN A 299 1.83 16.79 -5.53
N GLN A 300 2.69 17.52 -4.80
CA GLN A 300 2.24 18.27 -3.62
C GLN A 300 1.16 19.27 -3.99
N GLN A 301 0.08 19.26 -3.22
CA GLN A 301 -0.98 20.23 -3.39
C GLN A 301 -0.55 21.58 -2.83
N SER A 302 -0.77 22.65 -3.61
CA SER A 302 -0.49 24.02 -3.16
C SER A 302 -1.43 24.47 -2.02
N ASN A 303 -2.62 23.85 -1.93
CA ASN A 303 -3.59 24.04 -0.86
C ASN A 303 -3.99 22.66 -0.33
N PRO A 304 -3.33 22.12 0.71
CA PRO A 304 -3.77 20.87 1.31
C PRO A 304 -5.23 21.02 1.76
N PRO A 305 -6.06 19.97 1.71
CA PRO A 305 -7.37 20.00 2.34
C PRO A 305 -7.17 20.48 3.78
N LYS A 306 -7.97 21.46 4.19
CA LYS A 306 -7.99 21.90 5.59
C LYS A 306 -8.04 20.62 6.42
N GLN A 307 -7.06 20.42 7.31
CA GLN A 307 -7.19 19.45 8.38
C GLN A 307 -8.62 19.63 8.89
N SER A 308 -9.41 18.56 8.93
CA SER A 308 -10.76 18.68 9.48
C SER A 308 -10.55 19.17 10.90
N GLU A 309 -10.78 20.47 11.13
CA GLU A 309 -10.84 21.01 12.47
C GLU A 309 -11.84 20.12 13.18
N MET A 310 -11.38 19.44 14.24
CA MET A 310 -12.28 18.65 15.06
C MET A 310 -13.48 19.53 15.36
N ALA A 311 -14.69 19.03 15.09
CA ALA A 311 -15.89 19.77 15.39
C ALA A 311 -15.80 20.25 16.83
N GLU A 312 -16.17 21.50 17.10
CA GLU A 312 -16.01 22.12 18.42
C GLU A 312 -16.64 21.29 19.56
N GLN A 313 -17.66 20.48 19.23
CA GLN A 313 -18.34 19.55 20.14
C GLN A 313 -17.55 18.26 20.45
N ASP A 314 -16.57 17.90 19.63
CA ASP A 314 -15.70 16.72 19.83
C ASP A 314 -14.38 17.10 20.54
N LYS A 315 -14.19 18.39 20.87
CA LYS A 315 -13.04 18.83 21.65
C LYS A 315 -13.21 18.33 23.09
N PRO A 316 -12.23 17.60 23.64
CA PRO A 316 -12.29 17.14 25.01
C PRO A 316 -12.37 18.32 25.97
N SER A 317 -13.13 18.16 27.05
CA SER A 317 -13.18 19.18 28.09
C SER A 317 -11.79 19.36 28.70
N GLU A 318 -11.51 20.56 29.19
CA GLU A 318 -10.24 20.88 29.88
C GLU A 318 -9.93 19.87 31.00
N ARG A 319 -10.96 19.40 31.70
CA ARG A 319 -10.83 18.41 32.77
C ARG A 319 -10.44 17.03 32.25
N GLU A 320 -10.99 16.60 31.13
CA GLU A 320 -10.63 15.33 30.50
C GLU A 320 -9.19 15.36 29.99
N LEU A 321 -8.80 16.47 29.34
CA LEU A 321 -7.43 16.71 28.90
C LEU A 321 -6.47 16.64 30.09
N GLN A 322 -6.70 17.43 31.15
CA GLN A 322 -5.84 17.42 32.34
C GLN A 322 -5.74 16.05 33.00
N GLY A 323 -6.86 15.32 33.09
CA GLY A 323 -6.90 13.97 33.63
C GLY A 323 -6.08 12.97 32.80
N ALA A 324 -6.23 13.00 31.48
CA ALA A 324 -5.46 12.16 30.56
C ALA A 324 -3.97 12.50 30.59
N MET A 325 -3.62 13.79 30.61
CA MET A 325 -2.23 14.26 30.70
C MET A 325 -1.56 13.79 32.00
N TYR A 326 -2.23 13.92 33.14
CA TYR A 326 -1.69 13.50 34.44
C TYR A 326 -1.41 11.99 34.50
N ARG A 327 -2.37 11.17 34.05
CA ARG A 327 -2.19 9.70 34.03
C ARG A 327 -1.16 9.28 32.98
N GLY A 328 -1.24 9.86 31.78
CA GLY A 328 -0.34 9.57 30.68
C GLY A 328 1.12 9.93 30.96
N GLU A 329 1.38 11.05 31.65
CA GLU A 329 2.73 11.44 32.07
C GLU A 329 3.36 10.39 32.99
N LYS A 330 2.60 9.87 33.96
CA LYS A 330 3.08 8.82 34.86
C LYS A 330 3.44 7.56 34.07
N ILE A 331 2.56 7.11 33.19
CA ILE A 331 2.79 5.93 32.35
C ILE A 331 4.03 6.14 31.46
N TYR A 332 4.20 7.33 30.89
CA TYR A 332 5.36 7.67 30.07
C TYR A 332 6.67 7.58 30.85
N LYS A 333 6.71 8.12 32.08
CA LYS A 333 7.87 8.03 32.97
C LYS A 333 8.21 6.59 33.33
N ASP A 334 7.20 5.76 33.56
CA ASP A 334 7.40 4.38 33.99
C ASP A 334 7.82 3.45 32.84
N ASN A 335 7.44 3.75 31.59
CA ASN A 335 7.53 2.79 30.48
C ASN A 335 8.25 3.28 29.21
N CYS A 336 8.37 4.60 29.00
CA CYS A 336 8.79 5.16 27.72
C CYS A 336 10.06 6.02 27.80
N ILE A 337 10.30 6.63 28.96
CA ILE A 337 11.31 7.69 29.14
C ILE A 337 12.75 7.21 28.89
N GLU A 338 13.08 5.95 29.19
CA GLU A 338 14.43 5.41 29.04
C GLU A 338 14.91 5.47 27.58
N CYS A 339 13.99 5.27 26.64
CA CYS A 339 14.27 5.31 25.21
C CYS A 339 13.94 6.67 24.58
N HIS A 340 12.77 7.23 24.90
CA HIS A 340 12.26 8.44 24.24
C HIS A 340 12.66 9.76 24.93
N GLN A 341 13.36 9.69 26.07
CA GLN A 341 13.81 10.82 26.88
C GLN A 341 12.66 11.64 27.50
N ALA A 342 12.97 12.39 28.56
CA ALA A 342 11.97 13.17 29.30
C ALA A 342 11.31 14.27 28.45
N ASP A 343 12.07 14.83 27.51
CA ASP A 343 11.67 15.88 26.60
C ASP A 343 11.15 15.35 25.24
N GLY A 344 11.00 14.02 25.10
CA GLY A 344 10.55 13.40 23.87
C GLY A 344 11.55 13.50 22.72
N SER A 345 12.79 13.92 22.95
CA SER A 345 13.82 14.07 21.90
C SER A 345 14.30 12.72 21.35
N GLY A 346 14.10 11.63 22.09
CA GLY A 346 14.64 10.31 21.76
C GLY A 346 16.18 10.28 21.77
N ALA A 347 16.75 9.26 21.13
CA ALA A 347 18.19 9.14 20.93
C ALA A 347 18.45 8.57 19.53
N LEU A 348 18.56 9.47 18.55
CA LEU A 348 18.79 9.10 17.16
C LEU A 348 20.16 8.41 16.98
N PRO A 349 20.28 7.45 16.06
CA PRO A 349 19.23 6.88 15.21
C PRO A 349 18.55 5.65 15.85
N ALA A 350 18.71 5.40 17.16
CA ALA A 350 18.15 4.22 17.82
C ALA A 350 16.68 4.41 18.20
N TYR A 351 16.38 5.50 18.92
CA TYR A 351 15.05 5.83 19.41
C TYR A 351 14.56 7.14 18.78
N PRO A 352 13.43 7.13 18.06
CA PRO A 352 12.96 8.32 17.35
C PRO A 352 12.44 9.38 18.33
N ALA A 353 12.60 10.64 17.93
CA ALA A 353 11.95 11.77 18.60
C ALA A 353 10.42 11.62 18.51
N LEU A 354 9.75 11.83 19.64
CA LEU A 354 8.30 12.00 19.74
C LEU A 354 7.92 13.48 19.69
N ALA A 355 8.80 14.36 20.17
CA ALA A 355 8.65 15.81 20.06
C ALA A 355 8.64 16.25 18.59
N GLY A 356 7.61 16.98 18.17
CA GLY A 356 7.43 17.46 16.80
C GLY A 356 7.31 16.35 15.74
N SER A 357 7.09 15.10 16.15
CA SER A 357 7.04 13.97 15.24
C SER A 357 5.81 14.04 14.34
N ARG A 358 5.99 13.94 13.02
CA ARG A 358 4.87 13.93 12.06
C ARG A 358 3.89 12.81 12.36
N LEU A 359 4.39 11.60 12.67
CA LEU A 359 3.55 10.44 13.02
C LEU A 359 2.68 10.72 14.25
N VAL A 360 3.25 11.39 15.26
CA VAL A 360 2.51 11.76 16.47
C VAL A 360 1.47 12.83 16.19
N ASN A 361 1.71 13.73 15.23
CA ASN A 361 0.80 14.83 14.88
C ASN A 361 -0.18 14.49 13.73
N LEU A 362 -0.17 13.25 13.21
CA LEU A 362 -1.18 12.82 12.23
C LEU A 362 -2.59 12.93 12.80
N THR A 363 -3.53 13.33 11.95
CA THR A 363 -4.97 13.35 12.28
C THR A 363 -5.44 11.96 12.70
N SER A 364 -5.07 10.92 11.94
CA SER A 364 -5.31 9.52 12.34
C SER A 364 -4.33 9.11 13.44
N SER A 365 -4.87 8.63 14.56
CA SER A 365 -4.09 8.05 15.66
C SER A 365 -3.78 6.56 15.48
N THR A 366 -4.24 5.95 14.37
CA THR A 366 -4.14 4.51 14.10
C THR A 366 -2.70 4.01 14.22
N ASN A 367 -1.76 4.66 13.54
CA ASN A 367 -0.36 4.21 13.51
C ASN A 367 0.30 4.29 14.88
N LEU A 368 0.14 5.42 15.59
CA LEU A 368 0.68 5.60 16.94
C LEU A 368 0.14 4.54 17.89
N THR A 369 -1.18 4.34 17.89
CA THR A 369 -1.85 3.37 18.75
C THR A 369 -1.34 1.96 18.50
N ARG A 370 -1.16 1.59 17.23
CA ARG A 370 -0.66 0.26 16.84
C ARG A 370 0.79 0.05 17.23
N ILE A 371 1.63 1.07 17.07
CA ILE A 371 3.03 1.01 17.48
C ILE A 371 3.13 0.81 19.00
N ILE A 372 2.33 1.51 19.81
CA ILE A 372 2.32 1.32 21.27
C ILE A 372 1.81 -0.09 21.64
N LEU A 373 0.69 -0.52 21.06
CA LEU A 373 0.12 -1.84 21.33
C LEU A 373 1.07 -2.99 20.98
N ASN A 374 1.64 -2.94 19.78
CA ASN A 374 2.32 -4.08 19.16
C ASN A 374 3.84 -3.98 19.21
N GLY A 375 4.38 -2.82 19.57
CA GLY A 375 5.79 -2.54 19.38
C GLY A 375 6.16 -2.64 17.90
N GLY A 376 7.41 -2.96 17.64
CA GLY A 376 7.88 -3.33 16.31
C GLY A 376 9.27 -2.80 15.99
N PHE A 377 9.67 -3.05 14.75
CA PHE A 377 10.98 -2.71 14.23
C PHE A 377 10.84 -1.91 12.94
N ALA A 378 11.77 -0.99 12.73
CA ALA A 378 12.05 -0.48 11.39
C ALA A 378 12.53 -1.64 10.48
N PRO A 379 12.48 -1.50 9.13
CA PRO A 379 12.88 -2.59 8.26
C PRO A 379 14.37 -2.92 8.42
N SER A 380 14.65 -4.22 8.50
CA SER A 380 16.02 -4.73 8.34
C SER A 380 16.39 -4.62 6.86
N THR A 381 17.33 -3.72 6.56
CA THR A 381 17.82 -3.44 5.21
C THR A 381 19.34 -3.54 5.16
N GLN A 382 19.93 -3.51 3.97
CA GLN A 382 21.39 -3.46 3.79
C GLN A 382 22.03 -2.27 4.53
N HIS A 383 21.29 -1.17 4.70
CA HIS A 383 21.75 0.06 5.36
C HIS A 383 21.24 0.19 6.81
N ASN A 384 20.44 -0.78 7.29
CA ASN A 384 19.92 -0.86 8.65
C ASN A 384 19.72 -2.33 9.03
N PRO A 385 20.79 -3.14 9.12
CA PRO A 385 20.68 -4.59 9.25
C PRO A 385 20.08 -5.03 10.60
N GLU A 386 20.38 -4.28 11.67
CA GLU A 386 19.97 -4.57 13.04
C GLU A 386 19.12 -3.40 13.61
N PRO A 387 17.84 -3.28 13.20
CA PRO A 387 16.98 -2.19 13.66
C PRO A 387 16.69 -2.30 15.16
N TYR A 388 16.77 -1.16 15.87
CA TYR A 388 16.24 -1.04 17.23
C TYR A 388 14.71 -1.20 17.22
N GLY A 389 14.20 -1.94 18.21
CA GLY A 389 12.77 -2.22 18.36
C GLY A 389 12.12 -1.44 19.50
N MET A 390 10.83 -1.20 19.38
CA MET A 390 9.97 -0.75 20.48
C MET A 390 9.25 -1.97 21.07
N PRO A 391 9.21 -2.15 22.41
CA PRO A 391 8.51 -3.25 23.03
C PRO A 391 6.97 -3.11 22.87
N PRO A 392 6.22 -4.24 22.82
CA PRO A 392 4.76 -4.21 22.81
C PRO A 392 4.18 -3.95 24.20
N PHE A 393 3.15 -3.10 24.29
CA PHE A 393 2.47 -2.79 25.57
C PHE A 393 1.05 -3.36 25.68
N ALA A 394 0.54 -4.06 24.65
CA ALA A 394 -0.82 -4.62 24.67
C ALA A 394 -1.08 -5.59 25.85
N GLN A 395 -0.05 -6.25 26.37
CA GLN A 395 -0.21 -7.22 27.46
C GLN A 395 0.01 -6.62 28.86
N THR A 396 0.63 -5.45 28.96
CA THR A 396 1.08 -4.86 30.23
C THR A 396 0.29 -3.62 30.62
N LEU A 397 -0.24 -2.87 29.65
CA LEU A 397 -1.06 -1.70 29.87
C LEU A 397 -2.51 -1.99 29.49
N SER A 398 -3.48 -1.35 30.15
CA SER A 398 -4.90 -1.40 29.76
C SER A 398 -5.18 -0.51 28.52
N SER A 399 -6.37 -0.60 27.93
CA SER A 399 -6.74 0.30 26.82
C SER A 399 -6.78 1.75 27.26
N GLN A 400 -7.28 2.01 28.47
CA GLN A 400 -7.30 3.34 29.06
C GLN A 400 -5.89 3.87 29.30
N ASP A 401 -4.96 3.04 29.81
CA ASP A 401 -3.56 3.44 30.00
C ASP A 401 -2.89 3.84 28.68
N ILE A 402 -3.12 3.06 27.63
CA ILE A 402 -2.59 3.37 26.29
C ILE A 402 -3.21 4.64 25.73
N ALA A 403 -4.53 4.84 25.92
CA ALA A 403 -5.21 6.06 25.49
C ALA A 403 -4.63 7.29 26.21
N ASP A 404 -4.38 7.20 27.51
CA ASP A 404 -3.81 8.27 28.32
C ASP A 404 -2.36 8.59 27.92
N VAL A 405 -1.48 7.58 27.77
CA VAL A 405 -0.07 7.83 27.38
C VAL A 405 0.04 8.34 25.93
N ALA A 406 -0.77 7.82 25.01
CA ALA A 406 -0.79 8.32 23.64
C ALA A 406 -1.30 9.77 23.57
N SER A 407 -2.32 10.09 24.37
CA SER A 407 -2.82 11.45 24.55
C SER A 407 -1.75 12.40 25.07
N TYR A 408 -1.02 11.98 26.11
CA TYR A 408 0.11 12.72 26.67
C TYR A 408 1.20 12.98 25.62
N ILE A 409 1.63 11.96 24.88
CA ILE A 409 2.62 12.08 23.80
C ILE A 409 2.14 13.06 22.72
N ARG A 410 0.87 13.00 22.33
CA ARG A 410 0.26 13.85 21.28
C ARG A 410 0.07 15.30 21.70
N ASN A 411 0.14 15.62 22.99
CA ASN A 411 -0.08 16.96 23.54
C ASN A 411 1.12 17.49 24.34
N SER A 412 2.29 16.83 24.22
CA SER A 412 3.54 17.24 24.85
C SER A 412 4.54 17.75 23.82
N TRP A 413 5.52 18.53 24.26
CA TRP A 413 6.69 18.95 23.46
C TRP A 413 6.34 19.62 22.11
N GLY A 414 5.27 20.42 22.09
CA GLY A 414 4.82 21.14 20.89
C GLY A 414 3.95 20.29 19.94
N ASN A 415 3.62 19.05 20.32
CA ASN A 415 2.63 18.25 19.60
C ASN A 415 1.22 18.78 19.86
N HIS A 416 0.35 18.62 18.86
CA HIS A 416 -1.01 19.17 18.80
C HIS A 416 -2.01 18.13 18.26
N GLY A 417 -1.80 16.86 18.59
CA GLY A 417 -2.66 15.76 18.18
C GLY A 417 -3.91 15.64 19.07
N SER A 418 -4.99 15.11 18.49
CA SER A 418 -6.22 14.76 19.21
C SER A 418 -5.96 13.82 20.40
N LEU A 419 -6.79 13.93 21.45
CA LEU A 419 -6.84 12.93 22.51
C LEU A 419 -7.34 11.59 21.98
N LEU A 420 -6.87 10.53 22.62
CA LEU A 420 -7.35 9.17 22.42
C LEU A 420 -8.26 8.76 23.57
N ILE A 421 -9.27 7.97 23.25
CA ILE A 421 -10.15 7.32 24.22
C ILE A 421 -9.99 5.80 24.17
N GLU A 422 -10.38 5.13 25.26
CA GLU A 422 -10.27 3.69 25.43
C GLU A 422 -10.83 2.90 24.23
N SER A 423 -12.02 3.26 23.75
CA SER A 423 -12.70 2.55 22.66
C SER A 423 -11.97 2.63 21.31
N GLN A 424 -11.16 3.68 21.09
CA GLN A 424 -10.30 3.77 19.90
C GLN A 424 -9.12 2.80 20.00
N VAL A 425 -8.59 2.58 21.20
CA VAL A 425 -7.52 1.61 21.45
C VAL A 425 -8.07 0.18 21.36
N ASP A 426 -9.23 -0.08 21.94
CA ASP A 426 -9.88 -1.40 21.93
C ASP A 426 -10.12 -1.92 20.51
N ARG A 427 -10.43 -1.02 19.57
CA ARG A 427 -10.60 -1.37 18.16
C ARG A 427 -9.39 -2.11 17.58
N TYR A 428 -8.19 -1.85 18.10
CA TYR A 428 -6.94 -2.43 17.64
C TYR A 428 -6.40 -3.52 18.57
N ARG A 429 -6.99 -3.73 19.74
CA ARG A 429 -6.63 -4.85 20.63
C ARG A 429 -7.10 -6.19 20.05
N GLY A 430 -6.31 -7.24 20.30
CA GLY A 430 -6.60 -8.60 19.82
C GLY A 430 -6.38 -8.80 18.31
N GLN A 431 -6.08 -7.74 17.56
CA GLN A 431 -5.66 -7.84 16.18
C GLN A 431 -4.14 -8.02 16.15
N ALA A 432 -3.70 -9.27 16.00
CA ALA A 432 -2.27 -9.57 15.89
C ALA A 432 -1.61 -8.67 14.84
N SER A 433 -0.47 -8.08 15.19
CA SER A 433 0.50 -7.55 14.22
C SER A 433 0.99 -8.75 13.41
N ARG A 434 0.43 -8.91 12.21
CA ARG A 434 0.85 -9.95 11.26
C ARG A 434 1.84 -9.39 10.29
#